data_AF-A0A843HFW7-F1
#
_entry.id   AF-A0A843HFW7-F1
#
_cell.length_a   1.000
_cell.length_b   1.000
_cell.length_c   1.000
_cell.angle_alpha   90.00
_cell.angle_beta   90.00
_cell.angle_gamma   90.00
#
_symmetry.space_group_name_H-M   'P 1'
#
loop_
_entity.id
_entity.type
_entity.pdbx_description
1 polymer ?
#
loop_
_entity_poly.entity_id
_entity_poly.type
_entity_poly.pdbx_seq_one_letter_code
_entity_poly.pdbx_strand_id
1 'polypeptide(L)'
;MMSRWKAKHDKEHYYKLAKKQNYRSRASYKLKQLDKKYKLLKPDYNVVDLGAAPGGWSQVVCDVIGEEGTGIVVAVDLEYIKPIDHEAFIAVKGDFTSEEIQNTVTEIIDGKADVILSDASPKLCGIKDIDNFRSYDLATAVLKISDNILKKDGNLIMKAFQGEAYQELISNLKKKFRTVKTTKPNSSRKRSSEMYVIARGFKGPR
;
A
#
# COMPACT_ATOMS: atom_id res chain seq x y z
N MET A 1 8.56 -25.63 -19.13
CA MET A 1 7.61 -24.85 -19.97
C MET A 1 6.25 -24.56 -19.30
N MET A 2 5.70 -25.43 -18.45
CA MET A 2 4.40 -25.24 -17.73
C MET A 2 4.26 -23.97 -16.86
N SER A 3 5.33 -23.48 -16.24
CA SER A 3 5.24 -22.35 -15.28
C SER A 3 5.01 -20.98 -15.93
N ARG A 4 5.38 -20.81 -17.21
CA ARG A 4 5.15 -19.57 -17.98
C ARG A 4 3.68 -19.42 -18.37
N TRP A 5 3.04 -20.52 -18.75
CA TRP A 5 1.62 -20.56 -19.13
C TRP A 5 0.70 -20.30 -17.93
N LYS A 6 0.96 -20.95 -16.80
CA LYS A 6 0.18 -20.77 -15.56
C LYS A 6 0.29 -19.34 -14.99
N ALA A 7 1.49 -18.75 -15.00
CA ALA A 7 1.68 -17.36 -14.56
C ALA A 7 1.05 -16.31 -15.50
N LYS A 8 0.98 -16.60 -16.81
CA LYS A 8 0.26 -15.78 -17.79
C LYS A 8 -1.26 -15.85 -17.58
N HIS A 9 -1.78 -17.06 -17.35
CA HIS A 9 -3.19 -17.29 -17.00
C HIS A 9 -3.61 -16.57 -15.72
N ASP A 10 -2.82 -16.66 -14.64
CA ASP A 10 -3.14 -15.97 -13.38
C ASP A 10 -3.14 -14.43 -13.55
N LYS A 11 -2.20 -13.88 -14.35
CA LYS A 11 -2.18 -12.45 -14.69
C LYS A 11 -3.43 -12.04 -15.46
N GLU A 12 -3.86 -12.83 -16.43
CA GLU A 12 -5.07 -12.58 -17.20
C GLU A 12 -6.34 -12.73 -16.36
N HIS A 13 -6.38 -13.68 -15.42
CA HIS A 13 -7.54 -13.90 -14.56
C HIS A 13 -7.87 -12.67 -13.70
N TYR A 14 -6.92 -12.18 -12.90
CA TYR A 14 -7.16 -11.01 -12.05
C TYR A 14 -7.32 -9.71 -12.85
N TYR A 15 -6.72 -9.61 -14.03
CA TYR A 15 -6.95 -8.48 -14.92
C TYR A 15 -8.38 -8.47 -15.48
N LYS A 16 -8.88 -9.62 -15.96
CA LYS A 16 -10.26 -9.78 -16.44
C LYS A 16 -11.26 -9.53 -15.31
N LEU A 17 -10.98 -10.05 -14.12
CA LEU A 17 -11.80 -9.82 -12.93
C LEU A 17 -11.83 -8.35 -12.49
N ALA A 18 -10.69 -7.64 -12.55
CA ALA A 18 -10.63 -6.21 -12.24
C ALA A 18 -11.49 -5.42 -13.23
N LYS A 19 -11.33 -5.67 -14.54
CA LYS A 19 -12.19 -5.06 -15.56
C LYS A 19 -13.67 -5.35 -15.34
N LYS A 20 -14.04 -6.61 -15.05
CA LYS A 20 -15.44 -7.00 -14.80
C LYS A 20 -16.07 -6.27 -13.61
N GLN A 21 -15.27 -5.94 -12.60
CA GLN A 21 -15.71 -5.21 -11.40
C GLN A 21 -15.33 -3.72 -11.44
N ASN A 22 -14.97 -3.18 -12.60
CA ASN A 22 -14.57 -1.77 -12.79
C ASN A 22 -13.43 -1.28 -11.87
N TYR A 23 -12.55 -2.19 -11.42
CA TYR A 23 -11.30 -1.80 -10.78
C TYR A 23 -10.26 -1.38 -11.80
N ARG A 24 -9.56 -0.29 -11.50
CA ARG A 24 -8.51 0.30 -12.32
C ARG A 24 -7.25 -0.54 -12.40
N SER A 25 -7.04 -1.43 -11.44
CA SER A 25 -5.87 -2.29 -11.42
C SER A 25 -6.18 -3.66 -10.84
N ARG A 26 -5.48 -4.69 -11.34
CA ARG A 26 -5.45 -6.00 -10.70
C ARG A 26 -4.88 -5.94 -9.27
N ALA A 27 -4.14 -4.89 -8.93
CA ALA A 27 -3.60 -4.69 -7.59
C ALA A 27 -4.73 -4.60 -6.54
N SER A 28 -5.93 -4.15 -6.91
CA SER A 28 -7.12 -4.15 -6.05
C SER A 28 -7.38 -5.53 -5.43
N TYR A 29 -7.16 -6.61 -6.18
CA TYR A 29 -7.31 -7.98 -5.65
C TYR A 29 -6.27 -8.35 -4.60
N LYS A 30 -5.08 -7.75 -4.63
CA LYS A 30 -4.07 -7.95 -3.60
C LYS A 30 -4.59 -7.38 -2.28
N LEU A 31 -5.07 -6.13 -2.28
CA LEU A 31 -5.59 -5.50 -1.08
C LEU A 31 -6.85 -6.21 -0.56
N LYS A 32 -7.81 -6.56 -1.44
CA LYS A 32 -8.97 -7.38 -1.06
C LYS A 32 -8.58 -8.70 -0.37
N GLN A 33 -7.55 -9.39 -0.88
CA GLN A 33 -7.06 -10.64 -0.29
C GLN A 33 -6.36 -10.42 1.06
N LEU A 34 -5.58 -9.35 1.17
CA LEU A 34 -4.91 -8.97 2.42
C LEU A 34 -5.95 -8.61 3.48
N ASP A 35 -6.88 -7.72 3.16
CA ASP A 35 -7.91 -7.28 4.10
C ASP A 35 -8.84 -8.44 4.51
N LYS A 36 -9.24 -9.31 3.58
CA LYS A 36 -10.00 -10.53 3.94
C LYS A 36 -9.29 -11.38 5.00
N LYS A 37 -7.97 -11.51 4.90
CA LYS A 37 -7.15 -12.35 5.79
C LYS A 37 -6.80 -11.67 7.11
N TYR A 38 -6.57 -10.36 7.10
CA TYR A 38 -6.00 -9.65 8.24
C TYR A 38 -6.94 -8.63 8.89
N LYS A 39 -8.07 -8.28 8.26
CA LYS A 39 -9.08 -7.34 8.76
C LYS A 39 -8.45 -6.02 9.18
N LEU A 40 -7.97 -5.28 8.18
CA LEU A 40 -7.11 -4.10 8.33
C LEU A 40 -7.90 -2.80 8.09
N LEU A 41 -8.94 -2.86 7.27
CA LEU A 41 -9.78 -1.72 6.91
C LEU A 41 -11.12 -1.78 7.66
N LYS A 42 -11.69 -0.61 7.92
CA LYS A 42 -13.04 -0.43 8.49
C LYS A 42 -13.71 0.81 7.92
N PRO A 43 -15.04 0.94 8.05
CA PRO A 43 -15.75 2.08 7.47
C PRO A 43 -15.39 3.45 8.05
N ASP A 44 -14.91 3.48 9.29
CA ASP A 44 -14.56 4.69 10.05
C ASP A 44 -13.07 5.03 10.01
N TYR A 45 -12.28 4.34 9.17
CA TYR A 45 -10.82 4.49 9.16
C TYR A 45 -10.35 5.55 8.18
N ASN A 46 -9.48 6.45 8.65
CA ASN A 46 -8.71 7.33 7.80
C ASN A 46 -7.53 6.57 7.19
N VAL A 47 -7.48 6.49 5.86
CA VAL A 47 -6.51 5.67 5.12
C VAL A 47 -5.70 6.54 4.19
N VAL A 48 -4.37 6.39 4.26
CA VAL A 48 -3.44 7.04 3.33
C VAL A 48 -2.84 5.99 2.39
N ASP A 49 -3.01 6.18 1.09
CA ASP A 49 -2.51 5.28 0.04
C ASP A 49 -1.32 5.93 -0.68
N LEU A 50 -0.10 5.44 -0.41
CA LEU A 50 1.15 6.01 -0.90
C LEU A 50 1.66 5.27 -2.15
N GLY A 51 1.93 6.03 -3.21
CA GLY A 51 2.21 5.49 -4.54
C GLY A 51 0.97 4.83 -5.13
N ALA A 52 -0.16 5.53 -5.02
CA ALA A 52 -1.48 4.99 -5.24
C ALA A 52 -1.85 4.82 -6.72
N ALA A 53 -1.19 5.51 -7.66
CA ALA A 53 -1.61 5.51 -9.07
C ALA A 53 -1.66 4.07 -9.64
N PRO A 54 -2.76 3.67 -10.31
CA PRO A 54 -3.89 4.47 -10.80
C PRO A 54 -5.10 4.61 -9.83
N GLY A 55 -4.95 4.27 -8.56
CA GLY A 55 -5.99 4.36 -7.51
C GLY A 55 -6.70 3.03 -7.24
N GLY A 56 -6.11 1.90 -7.62
CA GLY A 56 -6.76 0.59 -7.50
C GLY A 56 -6.94 0.13 -6.04
N TRP A 57 -5.98 0.45 -5.17
CA TRP A 57 -6.11 0.18 -3.73
C TRP A 57 -7.08 1.16 -3.08
N SER A 58 -7.00 2.44 -3.43
CA SER A 58 -7.96 3.45 -2.97
C SER A 58 -9.42 3.09 -3.31
N GLN A 59 -9.70 2.54 -4.50
CA GLN A 59 -11.05 2.03 -4.83
C GLN A 59 -11.54 0.97 -3.84
N VAL A 60 -10.67 0.03 -3.45
CA VAL A 60 -11.03 -1.02 -2.48
C VAL A 60 -11.30 -0.42 -1.10
N VAL A 61 -10.58 0.63 -0.73
CA VAL A 61 -10.82 1.34 0.54
C VAL A 61 -12.16 2.06 0.49
N CYS A 62 -12.46 2.79 -0.59
CA CYS A 62 -13.77 3.41 -0.80
C CYS A 62 -14.91 2.39 -0.69
N ASP A 63 -14.78 1.21 -1.31
CA ASP A 63 -15.79 0.15 -1.19
C ASP A 63 -15.99 -0.36 0.25
N VAL A 64 -14.94 -0.31 1.08
CA VAL A 64 -15.01 -0.70 2.51
C VAL A 64 -15.63 0.40 3.36
N ILE A 65 -15.39 1.65 3.02
CA ILE A 65 -16.00 2.82 3.67
C ILE A 65 -17.49 2.85 3.36
N GLY A 66 -17.86 2.71 2.09
CA GLY A 66 -19.24 2.76 1.65
C GLY A 66 -19.88 4.14 1.87
N GLU A 67 -21.17 4.23 1.57
CA GLU A 67 -21.90 5.51 1.57
C GLU A 67 -22.12 6.09 2.98
N GLU A 68 -22.23 5.23 3.99
CA GLU A 68 -22.47 5.62 5.39
C GLU A 68 -21.18 5.73 6.23
N GLY A 69 -20.03 5.37 5.66
CA GLY A 69 -18.76 5.39 6.35
C GLY A 69 -18.23 6.81 6.54
N THR A 70 -17.57 7.06 7.67
CA THR A 70 -17.01 8.38 8.01
C THR A 70 -15.50 8.48 7.74
N GLY A 71 -14.87 7.40 7.28
CA GLY A 71 -13.44 7.39 6.98
C GLY A 71 -13.10 8.23 5.75
N ILE A 72 -11.87 8.72 5.69
CA ILE A 72 -11.31 9.47 4.55
C ILE A 72 -10.22 8.64 3.87
N VAL A 73 -10.14 8.69 2.54
CA VAL A 73 -9.07 8.08 1.75
C VAL A 73 -8.25 9.16 1.07
N VAL A 74 -7.00 9.33 1.49
CA VAL A 74 -6.05 10.24 0.85
C VAL A 74 -5.05 9.43 0.03
N ALA A 75 -5.14 9.54 -1.29
CA ALA A 75 -4.24 8.85 -2.21
C ALA A 75 -3.17 9.81 -2.73
N VAL A 76 -1.90 9.44 -2.56
CA VAL A 76 -0.75 10.27 -2.91
C VAL A 76 0.09 9.57 -3.97
N ASP A 77 0.38 10.25 -5.07
CA ASP A 77 1.29 9.78 -6.11
C ASP A 77 1.93 10.93 -6.88
N LEU A 78 3.07 10.67 -7.51
CA LEU A 78 3.71 11.62 -8.43
C LEU A 78 2.86 11.79 -9.70
N GLU A 79 2.16 10.74 -10.11
CA GLU A 79 1.28 10.71 -11.26
C GLU A 79 -0.13 11.18 -10.92
N TYR A 80 -0.84 11.69 -11.92
CA TYR A 80 -2.25 12.06 -11.74
C TYR A 80 -3.12 10.81 -11.49
N ILE A 81 -3.89 10.83 -10.40
CA ILE A 81 -4.90 9.82 -10.10
C ILE A 81 -6.26 10.37 -10.52
N LYS A 82 -6.93 9.69 -11.45
CA LYS A 82 -8.30 10.06 -11.84
C LYS A 82 -9.22 10.04 -10.59
N PRO A 83 -10.12 11.02 -10.39
CA PRO A 83 -11.08 11.00 -9.28
C PRO A 83 -11.87 9.69 -9.22
N ILE A 84 -12.00 9.11 -8.02
CA ILE A 84 -12.92 8.01 -7.74
C ILE A 84 -14.23 8.66 -7.32
N ASP A 85 -15.35 8.16 -7.85
CA ASP A 85 -16.69 8.66 -7.55
C ASP A 85 -17.13 8.18 -6.15
N HIS A 86 -16.58 8.82 -5.12
CA HIS A 86 -16.86 8.55 -3.71
C HIS A 86 -16.44 9.77 -2.88
N GLU A 87 -17.32 10.25 -1.99
CA GLU A 87 -17.10 11.49 -1.24
C GLU A 87 -15.87 11.45 -0.31
N ALA A 88 -15.61 10.28 0.28
CA ALA A 88 -14.41 10.05 1.09
C ALA A 88 -13.07 10.14 0.33
N PHE A 89 -13.04 10.16 -1.01
CA PHE A 89 -11.80 10.04 -1.77
C PHE A 89 -11.18 11.39 -2.14
N ILE A 90 -9.92 11.58 -1.77
CA ILE A 90 -9.12 12.75 -2.11
C ILE A 90 -7.79 12.29 -2.71
N ALA A 91 -7.42 12.86 -3.86
CA ALA A 91 -6.15 12.59 -4.53
C ALA A 91 -5.22 13.79 -4.41
N VAL A 92 -3.99 13.55 -3.97
CA VAL A 92 -2.93 14.54 -3.88
C VAL A 92 -1.81 14.14 -4.84
N LYS A 93 -1.46 15.03 -5.77
CA LYS A 93 -0.33 14.81 -6.66
C LYS A 93 0.94 15.39 -6.02
N GLY A 94 1.91 14.54 -5.72
CA GLY A 94 3.17 14.97 -5.12
C GLY A 94 4.07 13.83 -4.67
N ASP A 95 5.27 14.19 -4.23
CA ASP A 95 6.21 13.26 -3.61
C ASP A 95 5.81 13.06 -2.14
N PHE A 96 5.31 11.87 -1.79
CA PHE A 96 4.91 11.56 -0.41
C PHE A 96 6.07 11.61 0.59
N THR A 97 7.33 11.65 0.13
CA THR A 97 8.50 11.80 1.01
C THR A 97 8.76 13.25 1.40
N SER A 98 8.14 14.23 0.72
CA SER A 98 8.28 15.63 1.08
C SER A 98 7.44 15.97 2.31
N GLU A 99 7.94 16.91 3.12
CA GLU A 99 7.24 17.38 4.31
C GLU A 99 5.95 18.13 3.96
N GLU A 100 5.97 18.92 2.89
CA GLU A 100 4.79 19.63 2.36
C GLU A 100 3.62 18.68 2.08
N ILE A 101 3.89 17.55 1.41
CA ILE A 101 2.85 16.56 1.09
C ILE A 101 2.40 15.82 2.34
N GLN A 102 3.31 15.52 3.27
CA GLN A 102 2.93 14.92 4.55
C GLN A 102 2.01 15.85 5.37
N ASN A 103 2.32 17.14 5.41
CA ASN A 103 1.49 18.16 6.09
C ASN A 103 0.11 18.28 5.43
N THR A 104 0.08 18.37 4.09
CA THR A 104 -1.16 18.39 3.31
C THR A 104 -2.03 17.17 3.64
N VAL A 105 -1.43 15.97 3.72
CA VAL A 105 -2.15 14.74 4.08
C VAL A 105 -2.71 14.83 5.50
N THR A 106 -1.93 15.29 6.47
CA THR A 106 -2.40 15.42 7.86
C THR A 106 -3.51 16.46 8.03
N GLU A 107 -3.48 17.54 7.25
CA GLU A 107 -4.53 18.56 7.21
C GLU A 107 -5.82 18.00 6.62
N ILE A 108 -5.74 17.26 5.51
CA ILE A 108 -6.92 16.67 4.85
C ILE A 108 -7.64 15.67 5.77
N ILE A 109 -6.89 14.84 6.50
CA ILE A 109 -7.50 13.84 7.41
C ILE A 109 -7.83 14.42 8.79
N ASP A 110 -7.55 15.70 9.02
CA ASP A 110 -7.64 16.37 10.32
C ASP A 110 -7.01 15.57 11.48
N GLY A 111 -5.76 15.14 11.27
CA GLY A 111 -5.01 14.40 12.29
C GLY A 111 -4.09 13.32 11.72
N LYS A 112 -4.32 12.07 12.15
CA LYS A 112 -3.44 10.93 11.86
C LYS A 112 -4.24 9.78 11.25
N ALA A 113 -3.61 9.05 10.35
CA ALA A 113 -4.20 7.90 9.66
C ALA A 113 -4.35 6.70 10.59
N ASP A 114 -5.41 5.91 10.39
CA ASP A 114 -5.60 4.57 10.92
C ASP A 114 -4.71 3.55 10.20
N VAL A 115 -4.62 3.71 8.89
CA VAL A 115 -3.92 2.76 8.01
C VAL A 115 -3.11 3.52 6.97
N ILE A 116 -1.83 3.17 6.86
CA ILE A 116 -1.02 3.51 5.68
C ILE A 116 -0.96 2.29 4.77
N LEU A 117 -1.20 2.52 3.49
CA LEU A 117 -1.03 1.56 2.42
C LEU A 117 0.10 2.01 1.50
N SER A 118 0.90 1.07 1.01
CA SER A 118 1.84 1.35 -0.08
C SER A 118 2.05 0.13 -0.98
N ASP A 119 1.56 0.21 -2.21
CA ASP A 119 1.95 -0.69 -3.31
C ASP A 119 2.97 0.00 -4.24
N ALA A 120 3.73 0.97 -3.74
CA ALA A 120 4.74 1.71 -4.50
C ALA A 120 5.90 0.79 -4.92
N SER A 121 6.46 1.05 -6.11
CA SER A 121 7.64 0.36 -6.62
C SER A 121 8.59 1.40 -7.21
N PRO A 122 9.91 1.29 -6.98
CA PRO A 122 10.85 2.21 -7.58
C PRO A 122 10.91 1.99 -9.11
N LYS A 123 11.48 2.96 -9.82
CA LYS A 123 11.87 2.79 -11.22
C LYS A 123 13.02 1.77 -11.28
N LEU A 124 12.69 0.58 -11.77
CA LEU A 124 13.64 -0.53 -11.92
C LEU A 124 14.53 -0.30 -13.14
N CYS A 125 15.84 -0.45 -12.99
CA CYS A 125 16.81 -0.40 -14.08
C CYS A 125 17.23 -1.79 -14.58
N GLY A 126 16.83 -2.86 -13.89
CA GLY A 126 17.15 -4.24 -14.25
C GLY A 126 18.47 -4.75 -13.64
N ILE A 127 19.24 -3.88 -12.97
CA ILE A 127 20.42 -4.26 -12.22
C ILE A 127 19.97 -4.63 -10.81
N LYS A 128 20.07 -5.93 -10.48
CA LYS A 128 19.48 -6.51 -9.26
C LYS A 128 19.86 -5.75 -7.98
N ASP A 129 21.13 -5.39 -7.81
CA ASP A 129 21.60 -4.77 -6.58
C ASP A 129 21.09 -3.34 -6.43
N ILE A 130 21.09 -2.57 -7.53
CA ILE A 130 20.53 -1.21 -7.58
C ILE A 130 19.01 -1.25 -7.34
N ASP A 131 18.31 -2.19 -7.97
CA ASP A 131 16.86 -2.35 -7.81
C ASP A 131 16.48 -2.77 -6.39
N ASN A 132 17.27 -3.64 -5.76
CA ASN A 132 17.10 -4.02 -4.35
C ASN A 132 17.33 -2.83 -3.43
N PHE A 133 18.38 -2.04 -3.65
CA PHE A 133 18.68 -0.85 -2.86
C PHE A 133 17.55 0.18 -2.96
N ARG A 134 17.12 0.54 -4.18
CA ARG A 134 15.99 1.46 -4.40
C ARG A 134 14.69 0.98 -3.76
N SER A 135 14.45 -0.33 -3.80
CA SER A 135 13.26 -0.93 -3.19
C SER A 135 13.31 -0.85 -1.65
N TYR A 136 14.50 -1.03 -1.08
CA TYR A 136 14.72 -0.87 0.35
C TYR A 136 14.57 0.58 0.81
N ASP A 137 15.14 1.53 0.08
CA ASP A 137 15.02 2.96 0.37
C ASP A 137 13.57 3.42 0.35
N LEU A 138 12.81 3.00 -0.67
CA LEU A 138 11.39 3.31 -0.79
C LEU A 138 10.59 2.78 0.41
N ALA A 139 10.79 1.51 0.78
CA ALA A 139 10.09 0.91 1.92
C ALA A 139 10.51 1.56 3.25
N THR A 140 11.77 1.96 3.38
CA THR A 140 12.29 2.68 4.54
C THR A 140 11.70 4.09 4.63
N ALA A 141 11.51 4.78 3.50
CA ALA A 141 10.84 6.07 3.46
C ALA A 141 9.39 5.96 3.96
N VAL A 142 8.63 4.95 3.50
CA VAL A 142 7.27 4.67 3.99
C VAL A 142 7.25 4.41 5.51
N LEU A 143 8.23 3.67 6.03
CA LEU A 143 8.37 3.46 7.47
C LEU A 143 8.68 4.74 8.26
N LYS A 144 9.47 5.66 7.68
CA LYS A 144 9.74 6.97 8.31
C LYS A 144 8.50 7.85 8.31
N ILE A 145 7.77 7.91 7.19
CA ILE A 145 6.53 8.68 7.07
C ILE A 145 5.47 8.23 8.10
N SER A 146 5.49 6.94 8.48
CA SER A 146 4.61 6.42 9.53
C SER A 146 4.77 7.16 10.86
N ASP A 147 5.95 7.70 11.17
CA ASP A 147 6.17 8.50 12.38
C ASP A 147 5.37 9.80 12.37
N ASN A 148 5.18 10.37 11.17
CA ASN A 148 4.54 11.66 10.97
C ASN A 148 3.05 11.56 10.70
N ILE A 149 2.56 10.48 10.09
CA ILE A 149 1.16 10.41 9.66
C ILE A 149 0.36 9.27 10.29
N LEU A 150 0.99 8.23 10.86
CA LEU A 150 0.27 7.09 11.44
C LEU A 150 -0.08 7.34 12.90
N LYS A 151 -1.32 7.06 13.29
CA LYS A 151 -1.72 7.17 14.68
C LYS A 151 -1.17 6.02 15.52
N LYS A 152 -1.08 6.23 16.83
CA LYS A 152 -0.78 5.14 17.78
C LYS A 152 -1.81 4.02 17.61
N ASP A 153 -1.32 2.80 17.62
CA ASP A 153 -2.07 1.57 17.34
C ASP A 153 -2.58 1.39 15.90
N GLY A 154 -2.22 2.31 15.00
CA GLY A 154 -2.47 2.22 13.56
C GLY A 154 -1.73 1.06 12.88
N ASN A 155 -2.10 0.80 11.63
CA ASN A 155 -1.57 -0.30 10.82
C ASN A 155 -0.82 0.22 9.57
N LEU A 156 0.18 -0.53 9.14
CA LEU A 156 0.91 -0.30 7.89
C LEU A 156 0.86 -1.57 7.04
N ILE A 157 0.45 -1.42 5.79
CA ILE A 157 0.58 -2.42 4.75
C ILE A 157 1.51 -1.86 3.69
N MET A 158 2.62 -2.53 3.43
CA MET A 158 3.52 -2.10 2.36
C MET A 158 4.07 -3.26 1.54
N LYS A 159 4.31 -2.99 0.27
CA LYS A 159 5.13 -3.83 -0.58
C LYS A 159 6.59 -3.72 -0.17
N ALA A 160 7.25 -4.87 -0.10
CA ALA A 160 8.69 -4.97 0.05
C ALA A 160 9.21 -6.08 -0.87
N PHE A 161 10.48 -6.03 -1.23
CA PHE A 161 11.10 -7.03 -2.09
C PHE A 161 12.09 -7.85 -1.28
N GLN A 162 12.06 -9.17 -1.44
CA GLN A 162 13.07 -10.04 -0.83
C GLN A 162 14.44 -9.75 -1.46
N GLY A 163 15.41 -9.50 -0.60
CA GLY A 163 16.79 -9.16 -0.92
C GLY A 163 17.62 -9.10 0.36
N GLU A 164 18.86 -8.63 0.24
CA GLU A 164 19.82 -8.59 1.34
C GLU A 164 19.31 -7.73 2.52
N ALA A 165 18.84 -6.51 2.24
CA ALA A 165 18.35 -5.58 3.26
C ALA A 165 16.91 -5.89 3.77
N TYR A 166 16.27 -6.96 3.28
CA TYR A 166 14.90 -7.28 3.67
C TYR A 166 14.77 -7.60 5.17
N GLN A 167 15.73 -8.33 5.74
CA GLN A 167 15.69 -8.67 7.17
C GLN A 167 15.87 -7.45 8.06
N GLU A 168 16.70 -6.50 7.63
CA GLU A 168 16.88 -5.22 8.32
C GLU A 168 15.57 -4.43 8.35
N LEU A 169 14.88 -4.31 7.21
CA LEU A 169 13.57 -3.66 7.12
C LEU A 169 12.56 -4.29 8.11
N ILE A 170 12.48 -5.62 8.15
CA ILE A 170 11.59 -6.34 9.07
C ILE A 170 11.98 -6.10 10.53
N SER A 171 13.28 -6.06 10.85
CA SER A 171 13.78 -5.75 12.19
C SER A 171 13.34 -4.35 12.63
N ASN A 172 13.50 -3.36 11.75
CA ASN A 172 13.10 -1.98 12.01
C ASN A 172 11.57 -1.84 12.20
N LEU A 173 10.78 -2.56 11.41
CA LEU A 173 9.32 -2.62 11.62
C LEU A 173 8.95 -3.24 12.98
N LYS A 174 9.61 -4.33 13.40
CA LYS A 174 9.32 -4.99 14.69
C LYS A 174 9.63 -4.08 15.89
N LYS A 175 10.58 -3.16 15.75
CA LYS A 175 10.84 -2.13 16.76
C LYS A 175 9.65 -1.16 16.88
N LYS A 176 9.06 -0.74 15.74
CA LYS A 176 7.99 0.27 15.68
C LYS A 176 6.55 -0.26 15.81
N PHE A 177 6.32 -1.54 15.55
CA PHE A 177 4.97 -2.14 15.57
C PHE A 177 4.87 -3.29 16.58
N ARG A 178 3.67 -3.55 17.11
CA ARG A 178 3.40 -4.67 18.02
C ARG A 178 3.53 -6.01 17.32
N THR A 179 3.02 -6.12 16.10
CA THR A 179 3.13 -7.34 15.29
C THR A 179 3.53 -7.01 13.86
N VAL A 180 4.38 -7.86 13.28
CA VAL A 180 4.81 -7.75 11.89
C VAL A 180 4.72 -9.14 11.25
N LYS A 181 3.90 -9.26 10.21
CA LYS A 181 3.74 -10.49 9.42
C LYS A 181 4.10 -10.21 7.97
N THR A 182 4.62 -11.21 7.28
CA THR A 182 4.92 -11.12 5.84
C THR A 182 4.08 -12.15 5.10
N THR A 183 3.63 -11.80 3.90
CA THR A 183 2.73 -12.66 3.11
C THR A 183 2.85 -12.35 1.63
N LYS A 184 2.49 -13.31 0.79
CA LYS A 184 2.38 -13.11 -0.66
C LYS A 184 0.94 -13.42 -1.09
N PRO A 185 0.13 -12.43 -1.51
CA PRO A 185 -1.21 -12.66 -2.02
C PRO A 185 -1.18 -13.60 -3.24
N ASN A 186 -2.24 -14.38 -3.43
CA ASN A 186 -2.37 -15.27 -4.59
C ASN A 186 -2.42 -14.50 -5.92
N SER A 187 -2.81 -13.22 -5.88
CA SER A 187 -2.80 -12.30 -7.01
C SER A 187 -1.41 -11.72 -7.35
N SER A 188 -0.41 -11.89 -6.48
CA SER A 188 0.98 -11.54 -6.78
C SER A 188 1.63 -12.55 -7.72
N ARG A 189 2.54 -12.09 -8.58
CA ARG A 189 3.25 -12.97 -9.52
C ARG A 189 4.17 -13.91 -8.73
N LYS A 190 4.06 -15.23 -8.95
CA LYS A 190 4.90 -16.24 -8.27
C LYS A 190 6.41 -16.00 -8.44
N ARG A 191 6.83 -15.49 -9.60
CA ARG A 191 8.24 -15.20 -9.93
C ARG A 191 8.75 -13.85 -9.39
N SER A 192 7.86 -12.98 -8.91
CA SER A 192 8.29 -11.71 -8.32
C SER A 192 8.90 -11.97 -6.94
N SER A 193 9.95 -11.24 -6.56
CA SER A 193 10.44 -11.19 -5.17
C SER A 193 9.54 -10.33 -4.26
N GLU A 194 8.47 -9.75 -4.79
CA GLU A 194 7.46 -8.99 -4.04
C GLU A 194 6.84 -9.80 -2.90
N MET A 195 6.85 -9.21 -1.71
CA MET A 195 6.16 -9.61 -0.50
C MET A 195 5.36 -8.42 0.03
N TYR A 196 4.31 -8.70 0.79
CA TYR A 196 3.60 -7.67 1.55
C TYR A 196 3.90 -7.84 3.02
N VAL A 197 4.24 -6.73 3.66
CA VAL A 197 4.41 -6.65 5.11
C VAL A 197 3.14 -6.08 5.70
N ILE A 198 2.62 -6.75 6.72
CA ILE A 198 1.46 -6.37 7.51
C ILE A 198 1.96 -6.05 8.92
N ALA A 199 2.12 -4.77 9.20
CA ALA A 199 2.58 -4.27 10.49
C ALA A 199 1.39 -3.66 11.24
N ARG A 200 1.15 -4.09 12.48
CA ARG A 200 -0.02 -3.68 13.28
C ARG A 200 0.38 -3.15 14.63
N GLY A 201 -0.39 -2.20 15.11
CA GLY A 201 -0.21 -1.61 16.43
C GLY A 201 1.04 -0.74 16.45
N PHE A 202 1.03 0.36 15.70
CA PHE A 202 2.12 1.33 15.71
C PHE A 202 2.36 1.86 17.13
N LYS A 203 3.60 1.80 17.61
CA LYS A 203 3.97 2.15 18.99
C LYS A 203 4.18 3.66 19.18
N GLY A 204 4.28 4.41 18.09
CA GLY A 204 4.66 5.82 18.06
C GLY A 204 6.06 6.02 17.46
N PRO A 205 6.43 7.29 17.18
CA PRO A 205 7.78 7.66 16.76
C PRO A 205 8.80 7.24 17.83
N ARG A 206 10.01 6.87 17.40
CA ARG A 206 11.17 6.59 18.26
C ARG A 206 12.29 7.52 17.92
#